data_AF-A0A7U9MUZ7-F1
#
_entry.id   AF-A0A7U9MUZ7-F1
#
_cell.length_a   1.000
_cell.length_b   1.000
_cell.length_c   1.000
_cell.angle_alpha   90.00
_cell.angle_beta   90.00
_cell.angle_gamma   90.00
#
_symmetry.space_group_name_H-M   'P 1'
#
loop_
_entity.id
_entity.type
_entity.pdbx_description
1 polymer ?
#
loop_
_entity_poly.entity_id
_entity_poly.type
_entity_poly.pdbx_seq_one_letter_code
_entity_poly.pdbx_strand_id
1 'polypeptide(L)'
;MDSVFENNILLTQTERLMMSGRPKQPKYARNKNILVIGGSGSGKTRFFVKPNLMQMHSSFVVTDPKGTVLCEVGKMLKRGKYKIKVLNTINFAKSMHYNPFAYLRSEKDILKLVNTIIVNTKGEGQQSGEDFWVKAEKLYYTALIAYIWYEAPEEEQNFAMLIDMIDASEAREDDENFKNAVDLLFDELEEKDPNHFAVRQYKKYKLAAGKTAKSILISCGARLAPFDIKELRDLMEYDDLELDTLGEQKTALFVIISDTDATFNFVVSIMYSQLFNLLCDKADDVYNGRLPIHVRMLLDEFANIGQIPQFEKLIATIRSREISASIILQSKSQLKAIYKDNADTIEGNCDTTLFLGGKEKTTLKELEDVLGKETIVRPLGCMP
;
A
#
# COMPACT_ATOMS: atom_id res chain seq x y z
N MET A 1 4.03 9.24 28.68
CA MET A 1 5.24 9.53 27.89
C MET A 1 6.39 8.74 28.49
N ASP A 2 7.32 8.30 27.66
CA ASP A 2 8.58 7.73 28.12
C ASP A 2 9.48 8.87 28.66
N SER A 3 10.23 8.61 29.72
CA SER A 3 11.18 9.59 30.29
C SER A 3 12.35 9.87 29.35
N VAL A 4 12.71 8.91 28.49
CA VAL A 4 13.72 9.10 27.44
C VAL A 4 13.04 9.73 26.23
N PHE A 5 13.47 10.94 25.86
CA PHE A 5 12.84 11.74 24.80
C PHE A 5 12.74 10.95 23.50
N GLU A 6 13.84 10.31 23.11
CA GLU A 6 14.06 9.57 21.87
C GLU A 6 13.17 8.33 21.73
N ASN A 7 12.55 7.88 22.82
CA ASN A 7 11.62 6.75 22.84
C ASN A 7 10.16 7.15 22.62
N ASN A 8 9.91 8.37 22.14
CA ASN A 8 8.56 8.88 21.92
C ASN A 8 8.31 9.31 20.48
N ILE A 9 7.09 9.05 20.03
CA ILE A 9 6.47 9.72 18.89
C ILE A 9 6.15 11.15 19.30
N LEU A 10 6.65 12.10 18.51
CA LEU A 10 6.39 13.53 18.74
C LEU A 10 5.05 13.91 18.11
N LEU A 11 4.15 14.51 18.90
CA LEU A 11 2.85 15.01 18.44
C LEU A 11 2.83 16.54 18.41
N THR A 12 3.17 17.16 19.54
CA THR A 12 3.27 18.61 19.72
C THR A 12 4.53 18.93 20.56
N GLN A 13 4.68 20.19 20.98
CA GLN A 13 5.74 20.58 21.91
C GLN A 13 5.60 19.90 23.29
N THR A 14 4.35 19.69 23.74
CA THR A 14 4.02 19.23 25.09
C THR A 14 3.52 17.79 25.13
N GLU A 15 2.87 17.31 24.07
CA GLU A 15 2.31 15.96 23.98
C GLU A 15 3.18 15.02 23.13
N ARG A 16 3.36 13.81 23.64
CA ARG A 16 4.11 12.74 22.97
C ARG A 16 3.48 11.38 23.27
N LEU A 17 3.70 10.40 22.39
CA LEU A 17 3.26 9.03 22.59
C LEU A 17 4.47 8.10 22.77
N MET A 18 4.49 7.31 23.83
CA MET A 18 5.62 6.41 24.10
C MET A 18 5.64 5.22 23.14
N MET A 19 6.84 4.81 22.74
CA MET A 19 7.02 3.64 21.87
C MET A 19 6.88 2.30 22.60
N SER A 20 7.09 2.27 23.92
CA SER A 20 6.88 1.06 24.72
C SER A 20 5.41 0.62 24.66
N GLY A 21 5.17 -0.63 24.23
CA GLY A 21 3.83 -1.22 24.18
C GLY A 21 3.26 -1.62 25.55
N ARG A 22 4.05 -1.52 26.62
CA ARG A 22 3.66 -1.92 27.99
C ARG A 22 4.01 -0.83 29.01
N PRO A 23 3.25 0.28 29.04
CA PRO A 23 3.41 1.26 30.10
C PRO A 23 3.09 0.66 31.47
N LYS A 24 3.71 1.21 32.53
CA LYS A 24 3.43 0.83 33.92
C LYS A 24 1.94 0.90 34.27
N GLN A 25 1.20 1.81 33.64
CA GLN A 25 -0.25 1.93 33.77
C GLN A 25 -0.92 1.53 32.45
N PRO A 26 -1.60 0.37 32.37
CA PRO A 26 -2.17 -0.16 31.13
C PRO A 26 -3.16 0.78 30.43
N LYS A 27 -3.88 1.64 31.17
CA LYS A 27 -4.79 2.65 30.60
C LYS A 27 -4.10 3.65 29.65
N TYR A 28 -2.77 3.77 29.72
CA TYR A 28 -1.98 4.63 28.83
C TYR A 28 -1.37 3.86 27.65
N ALA A 29 -1.68 2.57 27.50
CA ALA A 29 -1.28 1.76 26.37
C ALA A 29 -2.16 2.11 25.16
N ARG A 30 -1.96 3.30 24.60
CA ARG A 30 -2.59 3.71 23.35
C ARG A 30 -1.96 2.98 22.17
N ASN A 31 -2.76 2.77 21.13
CA ASN A 31 -2.26 2.39 19.83
C ASN A 31 -1.40 3.54 19.27
N LYS A 32 -0.49 3.20 18.36
CA LYS A 32 0.47 4.14 17.77
C LYS A 32 0.02 4.61 16.38
N ASN A 33 -1.21 4.30 15.99
CA ASN A 33 -1.79 4.77 14.76
C ASN A 33 -2.26 6.22 14.97
N ILE A 34 -1.90 7.08 14.03
CA ILE A 34 -2.11 8.52 14.17
C ILE A 34 -2.78 9.02 12.89
N LEU A 35 -3.91 9.69 13.03
CA LEU A 35 -4.51 10.45 11.95
C LEU A 35 -3.99 11.88 12.01
N VAL A 36 -3.28 12.34 10.98
CA VAL A 36 -2.81 13.72 10.87
C VAL A 36 -3.60 14.43 9.80
N ILE A 37 -4.34 15.47 10.19
CA ILE A 37 -5.14 16.29 9.27
C ILE A 37 -4.56 17.70 9.22
N GLY A 38 -4.20 18.16 8.04
CA GLY A 38 -3.73 19.54 7.86
C GLY A 38 -3.73 19.98 6.41
N GLY A 39 -4.33 21.13 6.11
CA GLY A 39 -4.40 21.66 4.74
C GLY A 39 -3.03 21.86 4.09
N SER A 40 -3.00 22.15 2.79
CA SER A 40 -1.75 22.51 2.10
C SER A 40 -1.04 23.66 2.82
N GLY A 41 0.29 23.54 2.98
CA GLY A 41 1.10 24.52 3.71
C GLY A 41 1.05 24.45 5.24
N SER A 42 0.26 23.56 5.86
CA SER A 42 0.21 23.38 7.33
C SER A 42 1.50 22.83 7.96
N GLY A 43 2.46 22.42 7.13
CA GLY A 43 3.77 21.96 7.60
C GLY A 43 3.80 20.51 8.11
N LYS A 44 2.85 19.65 7.71
CA LYS A 44 2.78 18.21 8.08
C LYS A 44 4.15 17.52 8.00
N THR A 45 4.80 17.60 6.84
CA THR A 45 6.12 17.00 6.63
C THR A 45 7.19 17.61 7.55
N ARG A 46 7.22 18.94 7.67
CA ARG A 46 8.24 19.67 8.43
C ARG A 46 8.12 19.48 9.94
N PHE A 47 6.90 19.50 10.48
CA PHE A 47 6.64 19.53 11.92
C PHE A 47 6.25 18.16 12.50
N PHE A 48 5.81 17.21 11.68
CA PHE A 48 5.46 15.87 12.14
C PHE A 48 6.36 14.78 11.55
N VAL A 49 6.47 14.65 10.23
CA VAL A 49 7.22 13.55 9.59
C VAL A 49 8.72 13.61 9.93
N LYS A 50 9.38 14.75 9.62
CA LYS A 50 10.83 14.89 9.82
C LYS A 50 11.24 14.74 11.29
N PRO A 51 10.60 15.41 12.27
CA PRO A 51 10.99 15.25 13.68
C PRO A 51 10.82 13.80 14.19
N ASN A 52 9.81 13.07 13.69
CA ASN A 52 9.64 11.66 14.04
C ASN A 52 10.70 10.75 13.41
N LEU A 53 11.15 11.03 12.18
CA LEU A 53 12.30 10.34 11.58
C LEU A 53 13.60 10.60 12.37
N MET A 54 13.77 11.82 12.88
CA MET A 54 14.92 12.21 13.70
C MET A 54 15.00 11.49 15.05
N GLN A 55 13.91 10.86 15.52
CA GLN A 55 13.96 10.05 16.74
C GLN A 55 14.76 8.74 16.56
N MET A 56 14.85 8.20 15.34
CA MET A 56 15.67 7.02 15.01
C MET A 56 15.45 5.79 15.91
N HIS A 57 14.26 5.62 16.49
CA HIS A 57 13.93 4.51 17.40
C HIS A 57 13.34 3.28 16.69
N SER A 58 12.90 3.41 15.44
CA SER A 58 12.11 2.42 14.69
C SER A 58 12.63 2.23 13.27
N SER A 59 12.21 1.18 12.59
CA SER A 59 12.25 1.13 11.13
C SER A 59 11.12 2.00 10.57
N PHE A 60 11.35 2.62 9.42
CA PHE A 60 10.45 3.61 8.84
C PHE A 60 10.10 3.26 7.40
N VAL A 61 8.85 3.48 7.03
CA VAL A 61 8.37 3.48 5.65
C VAL A 61 7.72 4.82 5.42
N VAL A 62 8.24 5.61 4.49
CA VAL A 62 7.88 7.02 4.32
C VAL A 62 7.37 7.23 2.91
N THR A 63 6.11 7.61 2.78
CA THR A 63 5.62 8.18 1.52
C THR A 63 6.13 9.61 1.42
N ASP A 64 6.81 9.95 0.32
CA ASP A 64 7.43 11.26 0.08
C ASP A 64 6.98 11.81 -1.27
N PRO A 65 5.82 12.49 -1.34
CA PRO A 65 5.25 12.99 -2.58
C PRO A 65 6.11 14.03 -3.33
N LYS A 66 7.18 14.54 -2.69
CA LYS A 66 8.05 15.58 -3.27
C LYS A 66 9.50 15.13 -3.42
N GLY A 67 9.84 13.92 -2.96
CA GLY A 67 11.22 13.41 -2.91
C GLY A 67 12.17 14.26 -2.06
N THR A 68 11.65 15.13 -1.19
CA THR A 68 12.48 16.09 -0.42
C THR A 68 12.94 15.51 0.91
N VAL A 69 12.15 14.61 1.50
CA VAL A 69 12.41 14.10 2.85
C VAL A 69 13.70 13.30 2.88
N LEU A 70 13.89 12.39 1.91
CA LEU A 70 15.12 11.60 1.80
C LEU A 70 16.37 12.50 1.71
N CYS A 71 16.30 13.56 0.90
CA CYS A 71 17.42 14.48 0.71
C CYS A 71 17.84 15.18 2.01
N GLU A 72 16.86 15.52 2.86
CA GLU A 72 17.09 16.28 4.09
C GLU A 72 17.50 15.40 5.28
N VAL A 73 16.91 14.21 5.43
CA VAL A 73 17.16 13.34 6.60
C VAL A 73 18.03 12.13 6.31
N GLY A 74 18.25 11.77 5.04
CA GLY A 74 18.96 10.54 4.65
C GLY A 74 20.39 10.45 5.20
N LYS A 75 21.13 11.57 5.22
CA LYS A 75 22.48 11.60 5.82
C LYS A 75 22.48 11.30 7.32
N MET A 76 21.47 11.79 8.04
CA MET A 76 21.31 11.50 9.47
C MET A 76 20.96 10.03 9.69
N LEU A 77 20.02 9.48 8.92
CA LEU A 77 19.65 8.06 9.01
C LEU A 77 20.85 7.14 8.69
N LYS A 78 21.66 7.48 7.69
CA LYS A 78 22.89 6.74 7.37
C LYS A 78 23.89 6.76 8.53
N ARG A 79 24.07 7.91 9.20
CA ARG A 79 24.90 8.01 10.43
C ARG A 79 24.31 7.19 11.59
N GLY A 80 22.99 7.11 11.67
CA GLY A 80 22.24 6.22 12.57
C GLY A 80 22.27 4.74 12.19
N LYS A 81 23.09 4.35 11.19
CA LYS A 81 23.26 2.98 10.69
C LYS A 81 21.98 2.35 10.12
N TYR A 82 21.09 3.17 9.55
CA TYR A 82 19.93 2.65 8.83
C TYR A 82 20.34 2.09 7.47
N LYS A 83 19.76 0.93 7.10
CA LYS A 83 19.67 0.53 5.69
C LYS A 83 18.63 1.43 5.02
N ILE A 84 19.06 2.23 4.05
CA ILE A 84 18.16 3.14 3.32
C ILE A 84 17.75 2.45 2.02
N LYS A 85 16.44 2.37 1.78
CA LYS A 85 15.84 1.81 0.58
C LYS A 85 14.97 2.86 -0.11
N VAL A 86 14.87 2.83 -1.42
CA VAL A 86 14.16 3.87 -2.20
C VAL A 86 13.38 3.22 -3.33
N LEU A 87 12.06 3.42 -3.34
CA LEU A 87 11.21 3.21 -4.51
C LEU A 87 10.82 4.60 -5.04
N ASN A 88 11.17 4.91 -6.28
CA ASN A 88 10.94 6.22 -6.88
C ASN A 88 10.18 6.11 -8.19
N THR A 89 8.89 6.46 -8.16
CA THR A 89 8.02 6.45 -9.33
C THR A 89 7.97 7.79 -10.09
N ILE A 90 8.74 8.79 -9.65
CA ILE A 90 8.98 10.04 -10.41
C ILE A 90 10.22 9.89 -11.31
N ASN A 91 11.29 9.32 -10.77
CA ASN A 91 12.55 9.11 -11.48
C ASN A 91 13.05 7.69 -11.23
N PHE A 92 12.70 6.79 -12.15
CA PHE A 92 13.03 5.37 -12.10
C PHE A 92 14.54 5.11 -12.02
N ALA A 93 15.36 5.93 -12.68
CA ALA A 93 16.82 5.82 -12.62
C ALA A 93 17.42 6.10 -11.23
N LYS A 94 16.62 6.65 -10.30
CA LYS A 94 16.98 6.87 -8.89
C LYS A 94 16.19 5.96 -7.94
N SER A 95 15.62 4.89 -8.47
CA SER A 95 14.89 3.88 -7.71
C SER A 95 15.71 2.61 -7.55
N MET A 96 15.40 1.84 -6.51
CA MET A 96 15.68 0.41 -6.45
C MET A 96 14.62 -0.36 -7.24
N HIS A 97 14.94 -1.59 -7.65
CA HIS A 97 14.01 -2.45 -8.36
C HIS A 97 13.01 -3.13 -7.41
N TYR A 98 11.79 -3.33 -7.90
CA TYR A 98 10.69 -3.90 -7.15
C TYR A 98 9.93 -4.91 -7.99
N ASN A 99 10.07 -6.20 -7.66
CA ASN A 99 9.33 -7.26 -8.34
C ASN A 99 8.28 -7.89 -7.41
N PRO A 100 6.97 -7.72 -7.68
CA PRO A 100 5.93 -8.31 -6.85
C PRO A 100 5.97 -9.84 -6.76
N PHE A 101 6.50 -10.55 -7.76
CA PHE A 101 6.61 -12.01 -7.74
C PHE A 101 7.56 -12.50 -6.65
N ALA A 102 8.60 -11.72 -6.32
CA ALA A 102 9.54 -12.03 -5.25
C ALA A 102 8.88 -12.20 -3.88
N TYR A 103 7.65 -11.71 -3.72
CA TYR A 103 6.86 -11.74 -2.48
C TYR A 103 5.67 -12.69 -2.52
N LEU A 104 5.49 -13.46 -3.60
CA LEU A 104 4.46 -14.50 -3.67
C LEU A 104 4.93 -15.74 -2.89
N ARG A 105 4.09 -16.23 -1.98
CA ARG A 105 4.34 -17.45 -1.17
C ARG A 105 3.21 -18.46 -1.28
N SER A 106 2.07 -18.05 -1.80
CA SER A 106 0.87 -18.87 -1.90
C SER A 106 -0.10 -18.37 -2.97
N GLU A 107 -1.03 -19.24 -3.39
CA GLU A 107 -2.15 -18.88 -4.27
C GLU A 107 -3.01 -17.74 -3.70
N LYS A 108 -3.10 -17.63 -2.37
CA LYS A 108 -3.79 -16.52 -1.69
C LYS A 108 -3.13 -15.18 -2.01
N ASP A 109 -1.81 -15.14 -2.13
CA ASP A 109 -1.08 -13.91 -2.44
C ASP A 109 -1.25 -13.51 -3.90
N ILE A 110 -1.37 -14.47 -4.81
CA ILE A 110 -1.76 -14.22 -6.21
C ILE A 110 -3.13 -13.54 -6.25
N LEU A 111 -4.12 -14.07 -5.53
CA LEU A 111 -5.46 -13.47 -5.50
C LEU A 111 -5.45 -12.05 -4.90
N LYS A 112 -4.63 -11.80 -3.87
CA LYS A 112 -4.45 -10.45 -3.29
C LYS A 112 -3.79 -9.50 -4.29
N LEU A 113 -2.74 -9.93 -5.00
CA LEU A 113 -2.03 -9.15 -6.00
C LEU A 113 -2.98 -8.75 -7.14
N VAL A 114 -3.68 -9.72 -7.72
CA VAL A 114 -4.69 -9.49 -8.78
C VAL A 114 -5.76 -8.53 -8.31
N ASN A 115 -6.29 -8.70 -7.09
CA ASN A 115 -7.29 -7.78 -6.56
C ASN A 115 -6.73 -6.36 -6.41
N THR A 116 -5.48 -6.21 -6.01
CA THR A 116 -4.82 -4.90 -5.86
C THR A 116 -4.63 -4.22 -7.22
N ILE A 117 -4.20 -4.97 -8.25
CA ILE A 117 -4.09 -4.47 -9.63
C ILE A 117 -5.46 -3.96 -10.10
N ILE A 118 -6.50 -4.78 -10.01
CA ILE A 118 -7.85 -4.43 -10.49
C ILE A 118 -8.38 -3.19 -9.80
N VAL A 119 -8.26 -3.11 -8.47
CA VAL A 119 -8.80 -1.98 -7.70
C VAL A 119 -8.08 -0.67 -8.03
N ASN A 120 -6.77 -0.70 -8.29
CA ASN A 120 -5.96 0.49 -8.54
C ASN A 120 -5.81 0.87 -10.01
N THR A 121 -6.40 0.10 -10.92
CA THR A 121 -6.45 0.38 -12.37
C THR A 121 -7.88 0.60 -12.87
N LYS A 122 -8.86 0.72 -11.97
CA LYS A 122 -10.24 1.10 -12.30
C LYS A 122 -10.29 2.59 -12.67
N GLY A 123 -11.06 2.93 -13.71
CA GLY A 123 -11.33 4.32 -14.06
C GLY A 123 -12.32 4.95 -13.08
N GLU A 124 -12.27 6.28 -12.91
CA GLU A 124 -13.23 6.98 -12.04
C GLU A 124 -14.66 6.87 -12.60
N GLY A 125 -15.64 6.50 -11.76
CA GLY A 125 -17.08 6.64 -12.07
C GLY A 125 -17.85 5.41 -12.56
N GLN A 126 -17.36 4.18 -12.37
CA GLN A 126 -17.92 3.00 -13.07
C GLN A 126 -19.05 2.24 -12.33
N GLN A 127 -20.11 1.88 -13.07
CA GLN A 127 -21.40 1.32 -12.63
C GLN A 127 -21.45 -0.23 -12.54
N SER A 128 -22.58 -0.75 -12.02
CA SER A 128 -22.95 -2.14 -11.74
C SER A 128 -22.79 -3.19 -12.86
N GLY A 129 -22.52 -2.80 -14.12
CA GLY A 129 -22.22 -3.73 -15.23
C GLY A 129 -20.78 -4.25 -15.28
N GLU A 130 -19.87 -3.67 -14.50
CA GLU A 130 -18.45 -4.07 -14.44
C GLU A 130 -18.19 -5.42 -13.80
N ASP A 131 -19.10 -5.92 -12.96
CA ASP A 131 -18.78 -7.06 -12.10
C ASP A 131 -18.48 -8.33 -12.91
N PHE A 132 -19.09 -8.49 -14.09
CA PHE A 132 -18.74 -9.56 -15.03
C PHE A 132 -17.32 -9.41 -15.58
N TRP A 133 -16.99 -8.25 -16.14
CA TRP A 133 -15.67 -7.99 -16.75
C TRP A 133 -14.56 -8.11 -15.71
N VAL A 134 -14.75 -7.50 -14.54
CA VAL A 134 -13.80 -7.59 -13.43
C VAL A 134 -13.58 -9.03 -12.98
N LYS A 135 -14.62 -9.87 -12.92
CA LYS A 135 -14.47 -11.29 -12.59
C LYS A 135 -13.68 -12.04 -13.66
N ALA A 136 -13.94 -11.77 -14.93
CA ALA A 136 -13.23 -12.40 -16.04
C ALA A 136 -11.75 -11.99 -16.10
N GLU A 137 -11.45 -10.70 -15.94
CA GLU A 137 -10.08 -10.17 -15.81
C GLU A 137 -9.36 -10.82 -14.63
N LYS A 138 -10.02 -10.95 -13.48
CA LYS A 138 -9.46 -11.64 -12.31
C LYS A 138 -9.11 -13.08 -12.60
N LEU A 139 -9.99 -13.84 -13.28
CA LEU A 139 -9.69 -15.23 -13.67
C LEU A 139 -8.45 -15.29 -14.56
N TYR A 140 -8.38 -14.41 -15.56
CA TYR A 140 -7.29 -14.38 -16.51
C TYR A 140 -5.95 -14.00 -15.86
N TYR A 141 -5.88 -12.89 -15.14
CA TYR A 141 -4.67 -12.49 -14.42
C TYR A 141 -4.23 -13.53 -13.39
N THR A 142 -5.18 -14.14 -12.67
CA THR A 142 -4.83 -15.18 -11.70
C THR A 142 -4.21 -16.39 -12.40
N ALA A 143 -4.74 -16.78 -13.57
CA ALA A 143 -4.18 -17.87 -14.35
C ALA A 143 -2.75 -17.56 -14.81
N LEU A 144 -2.52 -16.39 -15.41
CA LEU A 144 -1.20 -16.01 -15.93
C LEU A 144 -0.16 -15.84 -14.82
N ILE A 145 -0.48 -15.10 -13.76
CA ILE A 145 0.44 -14.89 -12.63
C ILE A 145 0.75 -16.23 -11.95
N ALA A 146 -0.23 -17.13 -11.81
CA ALA A 146 0.02 -18.46 -11.30
C ALA A 146 0.92 -19.29 -12.23
N TYR A 147 0.67 -19.26 -13.54
CA TYR A 147 1.52 -19.95 -14.51
C TYR A 147 2.97 -19.46 -14.40
N ILE A 148 3.19 -18.15 -14.43
CA ILE A 148 4.52 -17.55 -14.33
C ILE A 148 5.19 -17.95 -13.00
N TRP A 149 4.47 -17.86 -11.88
CA TRP A 149 5.05 -18.16 -10.58
C TRP A 149 5.41 -19.64 -10.37
N TYR A 150 4.64 -20.57 -10.94
CA TYR A 150 4.88 -22.00 -10.79
C TYR A 150 5.85 -22.57 -11.85
N GLU A 151 5.74 -22.12 -13.10
CA GLU A 151 6.35 -22.80 -14.25
C GLU A 151 7.48 -21.99 -14.92
N ALA A 152 7.47 -20.66 -14.81
CA ALA A 152 8.50 -19.85 -15.46
C ALA A 152 9.83 -19.89 -14.67
N PRO A 153 10.98 -19.84 -15.36
CA PRO A 153 12.28 -19.64 -14.72
C PRO A 153 12.29 -18.41 -13.81
N GLU A 154 13.07 -18.44 -12.73
CA GLU A 154 13.08 -17.39 -11.69
C GLU A 154 13.33 -15.98 -12.28
N GLU A 155 14.20 -15.88 -13.28
CA GLU A 155 14.51 -14.66 -14.02
C GLU A 155 13.33 -14.10 -14.85
N GLU A 156 12.37 -14.94 -15.24
CA GLU A 156 11.17 -14.57 -15.98
C GLU A 156 9.96 -14.33 -15.08
N GLN A 157 10.09 -14.56 -13.76
CA GLN A 157 8.99 -14.34 -12.81
C GLN A 157 8.80 -12.86 -12.51
N ASN A 158 8.30 -12.10 -13.47
CA ASN A 158 8.15 -10.65 -13.36
C ASN A 158 6.96 -10.13 -14.18
N PHE A 159 6.71 -8.83 -14.08
CA PHE A 159 5.61 -8.20 -14.81
C PHE A 159 5.85 -8.10 -16.31
N ALA A 160 7.11 -8.06 -16.78
CA ALA A 160 7.38 -8.04 -18.21
C ALA A 160 6.86 -9.32 -18.88
N MET A 161 7.13 -10.49 -18.28
CA MET A 161 6.59 -11.77 -18.75
C MET A 161 5.05 -11.80 -18.71
N LEU A 162 4.44 -11.22 -17.68
CA LEU A 162 2.97 -11.09 -17.62
C LEU A 162 2.41 -10.30 -18.82
N ILE A 163 3.06 -9.19 -19.21
CA ILE A 163 2.64 -8.41 -20.38
C ILE A 163 2.86 -9.20 -21.66
N ASP A 164 4.03 -9.82 -21.82
CA ASP A 164 4.35 -10.57 -23.02
C ASP A 164 3.38 -11.75 -23.24
N MET A 165 2.92 -12.40 -22.15
CA MET A 165 1.85 -13.41 -22.22
C MET A 165 0.48 -12.81 -22.62
N ILE A 166 0.15 -11.62 -22.13
CA ILE A 166 -1.10 -10.93 -22.53
C ILE A 166 -1.05 -10.56 -24.01
N ASP A 167 0.08 -10.04 -24.49
CA ASP A 167 0.28 -9.66 -25.90
C ASP A 167 0.30 -10.88 -26.83
N ALA A 168 0.82 -12.01 -26.36
CA ALA A 168 0.80 -13.29 -27.08
C ALA A 168 -0.59 -13.97 -27.10
N SER A 169 -1.57 -13.40 -26.41
CA SER A 169 -2.93 -13.97 -26.33
C SER A 169 -3.83 -13.37 -27.39
N GLU A 170 -4.23 -14.20 -28.35
CA GLU A 170 -5.15 -13.85 -29.43
C GLU A 170 -6.46 -14.66 -29.29
N ALA A 171 -7.59 -14.01 -29.50
CA ALA A 171 -8.89 -14.68 -29.62
C ALA A 171 -9.54 -14.35 -30.97
N ARG A 172 -10.05 -15.37 -31.65
CA ARG A 172 -10.78 -15.24 -32.91
C ARG A 172 -12.28 -15.41 -32.69
N GLU A 173 -13.07 -14.53 -33.30
CA GLU A 173 -14.53 -14.52 -33.12
C GLU A 173 -15.20 -15.68 -33.86
N ASP A 174 -14.66 -16.07 -35.02
CA ASP A 174 -15.26 -17.04 -35.93
C ASP A 174 -14.64 -18.45 -35.84
N ASP A 175 -13.67 -18.65 -34.95
CA ASP A 175 -12.98 -19.93 -34.77
C ASP A 175 -12.74 -20.23 -33.28
N GLU A 176 -13.67 -20.98 -32.68
CA GLU A 176 -13.58 -21.39 -31.28
C GLU A 176 -12.49 -22.44 -31.03
N ASN A 177 -11.98 -23.10 -32.08
CA ASN A 177 -10.91 -24.08 -31.98
C ASN A 177 -9.51 -23.46 -32.13
N PHE A 178 -9.44 -22.15 -32.44
CA PHE A 178 -8.18 -21.44 -32.51
C PHE A 178 -7.46 -21.48 -31.16
N LYS A 179 -6.16 -21.81 -31.21
CA LYS A 179 -5.26 -21.80 -30.05
C LYS A 179 -4.11 -20.83 -30.30
N ASN A 180 -3.94 -19.87 -29.40
CA ASN A 180 -2.77 -19.00 -29.38
C ASN A 180 -1.60 -19.64 -28.60
N ALA A 181 -0.47 -18.94 -28.50
CA ALA A 181 0.71 -19.46 -27.81
C ALA A 181 0.42 -19.78 -26.33
N VAL A 182 -0.35 -18.92 -25.65
CA VAL A 182 -0.72 -19.13 -24.24
C VAL A 182 -1.66 -20.32 -24.08
N ASP A 183 -2.62 -20.52 -25.00
CA ASP A 183 -3.48 -21.70 -24.98
C ASP A 183 -2.65 -23.00 -25.00
N LEU A 184 -1.63 -23.07 -25.86
CA LEU A 184 -0.75 -24.23 -25.96
C LEU A 184 0.08 -24.46 -24.69
N LEU A 185 0.57 -23.39 -24.05
CA LEU A 185 1.27 -23.48 -22.76
C LEU A 185 0.37 -24.07 -21.66
N PHE A 186 -0.90 -23.65 -21.61
CA PHE A 186 -1.86 -24.17 -20.64
C PHE A 186 -2.33 -25.59 -20.96
N ASP A 187 -2.43 -25.97 -22.25
CA ASP A 187 -2.71 -27.36 -22.64
C ASP A 187 -1.58 -28.29 -22.19
N GLU A 188 -0.31 -27.93 -22.43
CA GLU A 188 0.83 -28.73 -22.01
C GLU A 188 0.89 -28.87 -20.49
N LEU A 189 0.62 -27.78 -19.75
CA LEU A 189 0.55 -27.83 -18.30
C LEU A 189 -0.62 -28.69 -17.81
N GLU A 190 -1.78 -28.64 -18.49
CA GLU A 190 -2.93 -29.49 -18.18
C GLU A 190 -2.63 -30.97 -18.41
N GLU A 191 -1.92 -31.33 -19.47
CA GLU A 191 -1.51 -32.72 -19.73
C GLU A 191 -0.60 -33.27 -18.61
N LYS A 192 0.26 -32.41 -18.04
CA LYS A 192 1.15 -32.76 -16.92
C LYS A 192 0.42 -32.80 -15.58
N ASP A 193 -0.37 -31.76 -15.26
CA ASP A 193 -1.15 -31.65 -14.03
C ASP A 193 -2.53 -31.01 -14.30
N PRO A 194 -3.59 -31.83 -14.51
CA PRO A 194 -4.93 -31.33 -14.76
C PRO A 194 -5.56 -30.55 -13.58
N ASN A 195 -5.02 -30.72 -12.37
CA ASN A 195 -5.48 -30.06 -11.15
C ASN A 195 -4.66 -28.83 -10.78
N HIS A 196 -3.68 -28.45 -11.61
CA HIS A 196 -2.84 -27.29 -11.38
C HIS A 196 -3.68 -26.01 -11.20
N PHE A 197 -3.32 -25.17 -10.23
CA PHE A 197 -4.11 -23.98 -9.89
C PHE A 197 -4.26 -23.03 -11.08
N ALA A 198 -3.18 -22.78 -11.82
CA ALA A 198 -3.20 -21.93 -13.01
C ALA A 198 -4.18 -22.46 -14.07
N VAL A 199 -4.11 -23.77 -14.38
CA VAL A 199 -4.99 -24.45 -15.36
C VAL A 199 -6.45 -24.32 -14.97
N ARG A 200 -6.78 -24.50 -13.69
CA ARG A 200 -8.16 -24.39 -13.20
C ARG A 200 -8.73 -22.98 -13.36
N GLN A 201 -7.91 -21.93 -13.23
CA GLN A 201 -8.38 -20.56 -13.48
C GLN A 201 -8.49 -20.27 -14.98
N TYR A 202 -7.52 -20.75 -15.78
CA TYR A 202 -7.51 -20.58 -17.22
C TYR A 202 -8.72 -21.23 -17.90
N LYS A 203 -9.08 -22.46 -17.50
CA LYS A 203 -10.28 -23.16 -17.97
C LYS A 203 -11.55 -22.35 -17.74
N LYS A 204 -11.69 -21.69 -16.59
CA LYS A 204 -12.85 -20.84 -16.30
C LYS A 204 -12.88 -19.61 -17.20
N TYR A 205 -11.72 -19.02 -17.51
CA TYR A 205 -11.61 -17.95 -18.48
C TYR A 205 -12.01 -18.43 -19.89
N LYS A 206 -11.54 -19.60 -20.33
CA LYS A 206 -11.87 -20.21 -21.63
C LYS A 206 -13.34 -20.61 -21.82
N LEU A 207 -14.17 -20.54 -20.77
CA LEU A 207 -15.64 -20.64 -20.92
C LEU A 207 -16.25 -19.42 -21.64
N ALA A 208 -15.51 -18.31 -21.75
CA ALA A 208 -15.94 -17.16 -22.52
C ALA A 208 -15.84 -17.43 -24.02
N ALA A 209 -16.94 -17.22 -24.76
CA ALA A 209 -16.96 -17.29 -26.22
C ALA A 209 -15.97 -16.29 -26.87
N GLY A 210 -15.52 -16.56 -28.10
CA GLY A 210 -14.43 -15.81 -28.76
C GLY A 210 -14.55 -14.29 -28.70
N LYS A 211 -15.74 -13.74 -28.99
CA LYS A 211 -16.01 -12.28 -28.89
C LYS A 211 -15.86 -11.73 -27.47
N THR A 212 -16.30 -12.50 -26.47
CA THR A 212 -16.19 -12.12 -25.05
C THR A 212 -14.75 -12.24 -24.58
N ALA A 213 -14.04 -13.32 -24.94
CA ALA A 213 -12.62 -13.50 -24.65
C ALA A 213 -11.78 -12.35 -25.21
N LYS A 214 -12.01 -11.96 -26.47
CA LYS A 214 -11.34 -10.80 -27.09
C LYS A 214 -11.59 -9.50 -26.33
N SER A 215 -12.82 -9.26 -25.86
CA SER A 215 -13.15 -8.09 -25.03
C SER A 215 -12.42 -8.11 -23.68
N ILE A 216 -12.29 -9.29 -23.06
CA ILE A 216 -11.54 -9.47 -21.81
C ILE A 216 -10.05 -9.16 -22.03
N LEU A 217 -9.44 -9.69 -23.09
CA LEU A 217 -8.02 -9.46 -23.42
C LEU A 217 -7.73 -7.97 -23.64
N ILE A 218 -8.58 -7.27 -24.39
CA ILE A 218 -8.46 -5.81 -24.58
C ILE A 218 -8.52 -5.06 -23.25
N SER A 219 -9.45 -5.46 -22.37
CA SER A 219 -9.62 -4.84 -21.05
C SER A 219 -8.39 -5.07 -20.15
N CYS A 220 -7.84 -6.29 -20.15
CA CYS A 220 -6.61 -6.61 -19.45
C CYS A 220 -5.43 -5.78 -19.98
N GLY A 221 -5.18 -5.81 -21.29
CA GLY A 221 -4.10 -5.02 -21.91
C GLY A 221 -4.21 -3.53 -21.59
N ALA A 222 -5.41 -2.95 -21.65
CA ALA A 222 -5.62 -1.54 -21.34
C ALA A 222 -5.26 -1.16 -19.89
N ARG A 223 -5.52 -2.04 -18.91
CA ARG A 223 -5.17 -1.79 -17.50
C ARG A 223 -3.67 -1.80 -17.25
N LEU A 224 -2.95 -2.64 -17.99
CA LEU A 224 -1.51 -2.80 -17.83
C LEU A 224 -0.69 -2.03 -18.88
N ALA A 225 -1.34 -1.23 -19.74
CA ALA A 225 -0.67 -0.37 -20.71
C ALA A 225 0.44 0.53 -20.12
N PRO A 226 0.40 1.02 -18.85
CA PRO A 226 1.54 1.73 -18.27
C PRO A 226 2.84 0.92 -18.25
N PHE A 227 2.76 -0.42 -18.24
CA PHE A 227 3.92 -1.30 -18.35
C PHE A 227 4.53 -1.35 -19.75
N ASP A 228 3.95 -0.73 -20.78
CA ASP A 228 4.64 -0.61 -22.07
C ASP A 228 5.77 0.43 -22.02
N ILE A 229 5.84 1.21 -20.94
CA ILE A 229 6.95 2.12 -20.67
C ILE A 229 8.15 1.29 -20.22
N LYS A 230 9.22 1.33 -21.03
CA LYS A 230 10.46 0.57 -20.79
C LYS A 230 11.00 0.80 -19.37
N GLU A 231 11.02 2.04 -18.90
CA GLU A 231 11.54 2.38 -17.59
C GLU A 231 10.73 1.76 -16.44
N LEU A 232 9.43 1.54 -16.63
CA LEU A 232 8.60 0.82 -15.66
C LEU A 232 8.83 -0.70 -15.73
N ARG A 233 8.99 -1.27 -16.93
CA ARG A 233 9.38 -2.70 -17.08
C ARG A 233 10.71 -2.96 -16.38
N ASP A 234 11.71 -2.13 -16.69
CA ASP A 234 13.06 -2.22 -16.10
C ASP A 234 12.96 -2.16 -14.56
N LEU A 235 12.21 -1.19 -14.00
CA LEU A 235 12.01 -1.06 -12.55
C LEU A 235 11.50 -2.33 -11.87
N MET A 236 10.67 -3.11 -12.57
CA MET A 236 9.95 -4.26 -12.00
C MET A 236 10.47 -5.62 -12.46
N GLU A 237 11.63 -5.65 -13.12
CA GLU A 237 12.27 -6.87 -13.64
C GLU A 237 12.75 -7.80 -12.52
N TYR A 238 13.40 -7.24 -11.49
CA TYR A 238 13.90 -7.98 -10.32
C TYR A 238 13.66 -7.20 -9.02
N ASP A 239 13.99 -7.78 -7.87
CA ASP A 239 13.78 -7.13 -6.57
C ASP A 239 15.09 -6.80 -5.85
N ASP A 240 15.24 -5.53 -5.49
CA ASP A 240 16.29 -5.06 -4.58
C ASP A 240 15.70 -4.56 -3.24
N LEU A 241 14.36 -4.39 -3.17
CA LEU A 241 13.69 -3.78 -2.03
C LEU A 241 13.66 -4.67 -0.80
N GLU A 242 13.74 -5.99 -0.93
CA GLU A 242 13.65 -7.00 0.15
C GLU A 242 12.67 -6.56 1.26
N LEU A 243 11.40 -6.35 0.89
CA LEU A 243 10.38 -5.77 1.76
C LEU A 243 10.20 -6.57 3.07
N ASP A 244 10.51 -7.87 3.03
CA ASP A 244 10.41 -8.81 4.14
C ASP A 244 11.46 -8.56 5.24
N THR A 245 12.53 -7.82 4.95
CA THR A 245 13.61 -7.49 5.89
C THR A 245 13.30 -6.28 6.78
N LEU A 246 12.20 -5.56 6.51
CA LEU A 246 11.82 -4.40 7.31
C LEU A 246 11.39 -4.85 8.71
N GLY A 247 12.05 -4.29 9.73
CA GLY A 247 11.78 -4.65 11.13
C GLY A 247 12.73 -5.70 11.71
N GLU A 248 13.59 -6.32 10.89
CA GLU A 248 14.68 -7.20 11.36
C GLU A 248 15.91 -6.39 11.79
N GLN A 249 16.21 -5.35 11.01
CA GLN A 249 17.21 -4.33 11.31
C GLN A 249 16.62 -2.94 11.06
N LYS A 250 17.31 -1.89 11.53
CA LYS A 250 16.89 -0.50 11.31
C LYS A 250 16.95 -0.18 9.82
N THR A 251 15.77 -0.12 9.20
CA THR A 251 15.60 0.13 7.77
C THR A 251 14.68 1.32 7.57
N ALA A 252 15.02 2.20 6.62
CA ALA A 252 14.19 3.32 6.21
C ALA A 252 13.90 3.20 4.71
N LEU A 253 12.67 2.82 4.37
CA LEU A 253 12.16 2.76 3.00
C LEU A 253 11.50 4.09 2.65
N PHE A 254 11.98 4.78 1.63
CA PHE A 254 11.38 5.97 1.07
C PHE A 254 10.64 5.62 -0.22
N VAL A 255 9.37 5.99 -0.28
CA VAL A 255 8.48 5.74 -1.40
C VAL A 255 8.13 7.10 -2.00
N ILE A 256 8.88 7.48 -3.03
CA ILE A 256 8.77 8.76 -3.70
C ILE A 256 7.72 8.63 -4.80
N ILE A 257 6.66 9.41 -4.67
CA ILE A 257 5.49 9.40 -5.57
C ILE A 257 5.24 10.80 -6.10
N SER A 258 4.56 10.94 -7.24
CA SER A 258 4.14 12.25 -7.73
C SER A 258 2.87 12.71 -7.02
N ASP A 259 2.82 13.97 -6.58
CA ASP A 259 1.61 14.61 -6.05
C ASP A 259 0.71 15.20 -7.14
N THR A 260 1.18 15.23 -8.39
CA THR A 260 0.44 15.79 -9.54
C THR A 260 0.05 14.76 -10.59
N ASP A 261 0.67 13.58 -10.58
CA ASP A 261 0.47 12.54 -11.60
C ASP A 261 0.21 11.19 -10.93
N ALA A 262 -0.98 10.62 -11.19
CA ALA A 262 -1.41 9.36 -10.61
C ALA A 262 -1.02 8.12 -11.43
N THR A 263 -0.35 8.29 -12.57
CA THR A 263 -0.11 7.23 -13.57
C THR A 263 0.51 5.96 -12.97
N PHE A 264 1.44 6.09 -12.02
CA PHE A 264 2.16 4.97 -11.41
C PHE A 264 1.74 4.65 -9.96
N ASN A 265 0.65 5.24 -9.47
CA ASN A 265 0.20 5.02 -8.09
C ASN A 265 -0.18 3.56 -7.83
N PHE A 266 -0.64 2.83 -8.84
CA PHE A 266 -0.96 1.41 -8.71
C PHE A 266 0.27 0.57 -8.30
N VAL A 267 1.48 0.90 -8.76
CA VAL A 267 2.74 0.24 -8.36
C VAL A 267 2.94 0.39 -6.85
N VAL A 268 2.71 1.61 -6.36
CA VAL A 268 2.86 1.97 -4.95
C VAL A 268 1.81 1.26 -4.09
N SER A 269 0.56 1.19 -4.56
CA SER A 269 -0.50 0.39 -3.92
C SER A 269 -0.17 -1.09 -3.84
N ILE A 270 0.39 -1.70 -4.90
CA ILE A 270 0.81 -3.10 -4.90
C ILE A 270 1.92 -3.31 -3.85
N MET A 271 2.94 -2.44 -3.85
CA MET A 271 4.04 -2.47 -2.89
C MET A 271 3.54 -2.36 -1.45
N TYR A 272 2.69 -1.39 -1.12
CA TYR A 272 2.15 -1.26 0.24
C TYR A 272 1.27 -2.45 0.63
N SER A 273 0.43 -2.94 -0.28
CA SER A 273 -0.40 -4.13 -0.03
C SER A 273 0.46 -5.34 0.32
N GLN A 274 1.53 -5.60 -0.45
CA GLN A 274 2.46 -6.69 -0.16
C GLN A 274 3.23 -6.45 1.13
N LEU A 275 3.77 -5.25 1.34
CA LEU A 275 4.52 -4.89 2.53
C LEU A 275 3.72 -5.11 3.82
N PHE A 276 2.47 -4.65 3.88
CA PHE A 276 1.63 -4.88 5.07
C PHE A 276 1.39 -6.36 5.34
N ASN A 277 1.04 -7.14 4.31
CA ASN A 277 0.80 -8.57 4.48
C ASN A 277 2.07 -9.31 4.92
N LEU A 278 3.18 -9.07 4.23
CA LEU A 278 4.46 -9.71 4.46
C LEU A 278 5.01 -9.43 5.86
N LEU A 279 4.89 -8.19 6.34
CA LEU A 279 5.28 -7.84 7.70
C LEU A 279 4.39 -8.48 8.75
N CYS A 280 3.09 -8.65 8.46
CA CYS A 280 2.19 -9.34 9.37
C CYS A 280 2.54 -10.83 9.47
N ASP A 281 2.74 -11.48 8.33
CA ASP A 281 3.09 -12.90 8.24
C ASP A 281 4.46 -13.17 8.89
N LYS A 282 5.48 -12.34 8.62
CA LYS A 282 6.79 -12.40 9.31
C LYS A 282 6.65 -12.27 10.84
N ALA A 283 5.83 -11.33 11.30
CA ALA A 283 5.63 -11.16 12.74
C ALA A 283 5.05 -12.44 13.35
N ASP A 284 4.00 -13.00 12.74
CA ASP A 284 3.26 -14.16 13.26
C ASP A 284 4.07 -15.46 13.16
N ASP A 285 4.70 -15.72 12.01
CA ASP A 285 5.29 -17.03 11.70
C ASP A 285 6.79 -17.13 12.05
N VAL A 286 7.52 -16.01 12.07
CA VAL A 286 8.98 -16.00 12.32
C VAL A 286 9.34 -15.41 13.69
N TYR A 287 8.62 -14.36 14.12
CA TYR A 287 8.97 -13.59 15.31
C TYR A 287 7.94 -13.71 16.46
N ASN A 288 7.21 -14.83 16.52
CA ASN A 288 6.29 -15.16 17.62
C ASN A 288 5.24 -14.06 17.90
N GLY A 289 4.68 -13.50 16.84
CA GLY A 289 3.64 -12.47 16.84
C GLY A 289 4.14 -11.03 16.85
N ARG A 290 5.46 -10.74 16.85
CA ARG A 290 5.99 -9.35 16.97
C ARG A 290 7.30 -9.15 16.24
N LEU A 291 7.37 -8.15 15.35
CA LEU A 291 8.64 -7.79 14.71
C LEU A 291 9.70 -7.34 15.76
N PRO A 292 10.99 -7.69 15.57
CA PRO A 292 12.07 -7.30 16.49
C PRO A 292 12.23 -5.79 16.65
N ILE A 293 12.08 -5.05 15.56
CA ILE A 293 12.12 -3.58 15.53
C ILE A 293 10.78 -3.09 15.00
N HIS A 294 10.16 -2.20 15.77
CA HIS A 294 8.87 -1.61 15.39
C HIS A 294 8.96 -0.90 14.04
N VAL A 295 8.04 -1.20 13.12
CA VAL A 295 7.96 -0.57 11.79
C VAL A 295 6.89 0.52 11.80
N ARG A 296 7.29 1.76 11.55
CA ARG A 296 6.40 2.92 11.47
C ARG A 296 6.18 3.33 10.01
N MET A 297 4.92 3.29 9.59
CA MET A 297 4.47 3.80 8.31
C MET A 297 4.14 5.28 8.48
N LEU A 298 4.92 6.18 7.88
CA LEU A 298 4.64 7.61 7.79
C LEU A 298 4.10 7.89 6.39
N LEU A 299 2.79 7.81 6.26
CA LEU A 299 2.12 7.85 4.96
C LEU A 299 1.72 9.29 4.62
N ASP A 300 2.71 10.12 4.27
CA ASP A 300 2.49 11.51 3.86
C ASP A 300 1.66 11.56 2.57
N GLU A 301 0.68 12.46 2.56
CA GLU A 301 -0.37 12.53 1.52
C GLU A 301 -0.92 11.15 1.14
N PHE A 302 -1.40 10.39 2.13
CA PHE A 302 -1.90 9.02 1.99
C PHE A 302 -2.88 8.82 0.81
N ALA A 303 -3.63 9.86 0.44
CA ALA A 303 -4.55 9.82 -0.69
C ALA A 303 -3.87 9.58 -2.05
N ASN A 304 -2.59 9.93 -2.19
CA ASN A 304 -1.82 9.78 -3.42
C ASN A 304 -1.22 8.37 -3.58
N ILE A 305 -1.35 7.48 -2.60
CA ILE A 305 -0.89 6.09 -2.71
C ILE A 305 -1.80 5.28 -3.64
N GLY A 306 -3.10 5.60 -3.66
CA GLY A 306 -4.15 4.72 -4.19
C GLY A 306 -4.81 3.91 -3.06
N GLN A 307 -5.59 2.89 -3.44
CA GLN A 307 -6.30 2.07 -2.47
C GLN A 307 -5.48 0.83 -2.08
N ILE A 308 -5.05 0.78 -0.81
CA ILE A 308 -4.56 -0.45 -0.17
C ILE A 308 -5.79 -1.30 0.19
N PRO A 309 -5.98 -2.50 -0.39
CA PRO A 309 -7.18 -3.30 -0.13
C PRO A 309 -7.26 -3.75 1.33
N GLN A 310 -8.47 -3.72 1.90
CA GLN A 310 -8.75 -4.12 3.30
C GLN A 310 -7.95 -3.35 4.36
N PHE A 311 -7.55 -2.11 4.06
CA PHE A 311 -6.77 -1.30 4.98
C PHE A 311 -7.46 -1.08 6.33
N GLU A 312 -8.80 -1.03 6.36
CA GLU A 312 -9.60 -0.95 7.58
C GLU A 312 -9.37 -2.12 8.54
N LYS A 313 -9.11 -3.32 8.00
CA LYS A 313 -8.76 -4.51 8.80
C LYS A 313 -7.28 -4.53 9.16
N LEU A 314 -6.42 -4.09 8.25
CA LEU A 314 -4.97 -4.00 8.49
C LEU A 314 -4.69 -3.06 9.66
N ILE A 315 -5.19 -1.82 9.63
CA ILE A 315 -4.90 -0.83 10.67
C ILE A 315 -5.37 -1.25 12.07
N ALA A 316 -6.44 -2.05 12.15
CA ALA A 316 -6.96 -2.60 13.39
C ALA A 316 -6.07 -3.71 14.00
N THR A 317 -5.29 -4.40 13.18
CA THR A 317 -4.58 -5.63 13.58
C THR A 317 -3.05 -5.51 13.59
N ILE A 318 -2.48 -4.51 12.90
CA ILE A 318 -1.02 -4.29 12.82
C ILE A 318 -0.36 -3.97 14.17
N ARG A 319 -1.12 -3.42 15.13
CA ARG A 319 -0.60 -2.97 16.44
C ARG A 319 0.11 -4.10 17.19
N SER A 320 -0.50 -5.29 17.26
CA SER A 320 0.05 -6.40 18.03
C SER A 320 1.37 -6.92 17.46
N ARG A 321 1.65 -6.62 16.19
CA ARG A 321 2.79 -7.09 15.39
C ARG A 321 3.97 -6.12 15.38
N GLU A 322 3.92 -5.09 16.23
CA GLU A 322 4.89 -3.99 16.27
C GLU A 322 4.94 -3.19 14.95
N ILE A 323 3.78 -2.97 14.33
CA ILE A 323 3.60 -2.10 13.17
C ILE A 323 2.62 -0.99 13.54
N SER A 324 2.86 0.23 13.07
CA SER A 324 1.93 1.36 13.23
C SER A 324 1.90 2.26 12.01
N ALA A 325 0.77 2.93 11.80
CA ALA A 325 0.57 3.82 10.67
C ALA A 325 0.19 5.24 11.11
N SER A 326 0.93 6.23 10.64
CA SER A 326 0.52 7.63 10.65
C SER A 326 -0.07 7.95 9.28
N ILE A 327 -1.40 8.05 9.22
CA ILE A 327 -2.16 8.44 8.02
C ILE A 327 -2.18 9.96 7.97
N ILE A 328 -1.57 10.54 6.95
CA ILE A 328 -1.39 11.99 6.86
C ILE A 328 -2.15 12.50 5.64
N LEU A 329 -3.15 13.34 5.89
CA LEU A 329 -4.08 13.81 4.88
C LEU A 329 -4.26 15.33 4.96
N GLN A 330 -4.74 15.93 3.88
CA GLN A 330 -5.15 17.33 3.90
C GLN A 330 -6.49 17.53 4.60
N SER A 331 -7.33 16.50 4.53
CA SER A 331 -8.76 16.55 4.81
C SER A 331 -9.27 15.12 5.00
N LYS A 332 -10.25 14.92 5.89
CA LYS A 332 -10.90 13.61 6.07
C LYS A 332 -11.68 13.17 4.83
N SER A 333 -12.19 14.12 4.04
CA SER A 333 -12.88 13.82 2.79
C SER A 333 -11.99 13.08 1.78
N GLN A 334 -10.66 13.27 1.82
CA GLN A 334 -9.75 12.48 0.98
C GLN A 334 -9.78 10.99 1.35
N LEU A 335 -9.86 10.66 2.64
CA LEU A 335 -9.99 9.27 3.09
C LEU A 335 -11.35 8.68 2.68
N LYS A 336 -12.42 9.45 2.87
CA LYS A 336 -13.79 9.07 2.46
C LYS A 336 -13.91 8.86 0.95
N ALA A 337 -13.21 9.64 0.14
CA ALA A 337 -13.22 9.46 -1.32
C ALA A 337 -12.67 8.09 -1.75
N ILE A 338 -11.60 7.62 -1.09
CA ILE A 338 -10.92 6.36 -1.46
C ILE A 338 -11.59 5.15 -0.80
N TYR A 339 -11.91 5.27 0.49
CA TYR A 339 -12.36 4.13 1.31
C TYR A 339 -13.87 4.10 1.58
N LYS A 340 -14.62 5.13 1.16
CA LYS A 340 -16.07 5.24 1.34
C LYS A 340 -16.46 4.97 2.79
N ASP A 341 -17.39 4.04 3.03
CA ASP A 341 -17.89 3.67 4.36
C ASP A 341 -16.80 3.11 5.29
N ASN A 342 -15.69 2.59 4.74
CA ASN A 342 -14.57 2.09 5.55
C ASN A 342 -13.71 3.21 6.14
N ALA A 343 -13.85 4.46 5.68
CA ALA A 343 -13.05 5.59 6.18
C ALA A 343 -13.24 5.81 7.69
N ASP A 344 -14.48 5.75 8.18
CA ASP A 344 -14.78 5.95 9.61
C ASP A 344 -14.15 4.84 10.48
N THR A 345 -14.08 3.61 9.95
CA THR A 345 -13.39 2.50 10.63
C THR A 345 -11.88 2.73 10.69
N ILE A 346 -11.28 3.25 9.62
CA ILE A 346 -9.85 3.58 9.58
C ILE A 346 -9.54 4.70 10.58
N GLU A 347 -10.35 5.76 10.62
CA GLU A 347 -10.21 6.84 11.60
C GLU A 347 -10.37 6.34 13.04
N GLY A 348 -11.37 5.50 13.30
CA GLY A 348 -11.64 4.94 14.62
C GLY A 348 -10.51 4.04 15.16
N ASN A 349 -9.65 3.51 14.28
CA ASN A 349 -8.47 2.73 14.66
C ASN A 349 -7.21 3.59 14.89
N CYS A 350 -7.34 4.92 14.82
CA CYS A 350 -6.29 5.87 15.24
C CYS A 350 -6.63 6.44 16.62
N ASP A 351 -5.90 6.04 17.66
CA ASP A 351 -6.14 6.53 19.03
C ASP A 351 -5.79 8.03 19.19
N THR A 352 -5.06 8.58 18.22
CA THR A 352 -4.59 9.96 18.24
C THR A 352 -4.92 10.64 16.91
N THR A 353 -5.57 11.81 16.99
CA THR A 353 -5.73 12.72 15.86
C THR A 353 -4.90 13.98 16.11
N LEU A 354 -4.02 14.31 15.17
CA LEU A 354 -3.24 15.55 15.15
C LEU A 354 -3.82 16.49 14.10
N PHE A 355 -4.47 17.56 14.54
CA PHE A 355 -5.02 18.58 13.64
C PHE A 355 -4.08 19.78 13.54
N LEU A 356 -3.55 20.04 12.35
CA LEU A 356 -2.61 21.13 12.05
C LEU A 356 -3.28 22.33 11.38
N GLY A 357 -4.61 22.39 11.41
CA GLY A 357 -5.42 23.44 10.80
C GLY A 357 -5.92 23.10 9.40
N GLY A 358 -7.08 23.66 9.04
CA GLY A 358 -7.75 23.43 7.78
C GLY A 358 -9.01 24.30 7.66
N LYS A 359 -9.53 24.44 6.43
CA LYS A 359 -10.73 25.25 6.14
C LYS A 359 -11.98 24.41 5.86
N GLU A 360 -11.84 23.09 5.83
CA GLU A 360 -12.93 22.19 5.48
C GLU A 360 -13.96 22.14 6.62
N LYS A 361 -15.16 22.66 6.35
CA LYS A 361 -16.21 22.84 7.37
C LYS A 361 -16.66 21.53 8.03
N THR A 362 -16.73 20.44 7.27
CA THR A 362 -17.11 19.10 7.76
C THR A 362 -16.11 18.61 8.79
N THR A 363 -14.82 18.59 8.44
CA THR A 363 -13.72 18.25 9.36
C THR A 363 -13.73 19.14 10.61
N LEU A 364 -13.93 20.45 10.45
CA LEU A 364 -13.98 21.38 11.61
C LEU A 364 -15.15 21.10 12.54
N LYS A 365 -16.35 20.85 12.00
CA LYS A 365 -17.53 20.49 12.81
C LYS A 365 -17.34 19.17 13.54
N GLU A 366 -16.85 18.14 12.85
CA GLU A 366 -16.56 16.85 13.49
C GLU A 366 -15.55 17.01 14.64
N LEU A 367 -14.53 17.85 14.47
CA LEU A 367 -13.56 18.13 15.54
C LEU A 367 -14.17 18.93 16.69
N GLU A 368 -15.05 19.89 16.42
CA GLU A 368 -15.79 20.61 17.46
C GLU A 368 -16.66 19.63 18.28
N ASP A 369 -17.35 18.71 17.61
CA ASP A 369 -18.19 17.70 18.25
C ASP A 369 -17.36 16.72 19.11
N VAL A 370 -16.18 16.30 18.63
CA VAL A 370 -15.27 15.39 19.36
C VAL A 370 -14.60 16.08 20.55
N LEU A 371 -14.17 17.33 20.41
CA LEU A 371 -13.57 18.11 21.50
C LEU A 371 -14.60 18.47 22.58
N GLY A 372 -15.88 18.60 22.18
CA GLY A 372 -16.98 18.92 23.06
C GLY A 372 -16.93 20.36 23.56
N LYS A 373 -17.74 20.64 24.59
CA LYS A 373 -17.85 21.96 25.21
C LYS A 373 -17.41 21.87 26.67
N GLU A 374 -16.59 22.82 27.10
CA GLU A 374 -16.25 23.00 28.50
C GLU A 374 -16.98 24.22 29.08
N THR A 375 -17.66 24.03 30.21
CA THR A 375 -18.32 25.13 30.92
C THR A 375 -17.30 25.86 31.78
N ILE A 376 -16.97 27.09 31.40
CA ILE A 376 -16.06 27.95 32.18
C ILE A 376 -16.89 28.78 33.17
N VAL A 377 -16.69 28.55 34.47
CA VAL A 377 -17.26 29.41 35.52
C VAL A 377 -16.41 30.67 35.62
N ARG A 378 -16.95 31.81 35.17
CA ARG A 378 -16.32 33.12 35.36
C ARG A 378 -16.76 33.71 36.71
N PRO A 379 -15.84 34.16 37.58
CA PRO A 379 -16.20 34.90 38.79
C PRO A 379 -16.96 36.19 38.41
N LEU A 380 -18.09 36.45 39.06
CA LEU A 380 -18.83 37.71 38.96
C LEU A 380 -17.94 38.85 39.51
N GLY A 381 -17.30 39.59 38.62
CA GLY A 381 -16.42 40.71 39.02
C GLY A 381 -15.65 41.40 37.89
N CYS A 382 -15.60 40.82 36.69
CA CYS A 382 -15.00 41.48 35.53
C CYS A 382 -16.04 41.56 34.40
N MET A 383 -16.80 42.65 34.37
CA MET A 383 -17.39 43.18 33.13
C MET A 383 -16.34 44.07 32.42
N PRO A 384 -16.42 44.18 31.08
CA PRO A 384 -15.32 44.55 30.18
C PRO A 384 -14.68 45.92 30.41
#